data_AF-A0A535YMT8-F1
#
_entry.id   AF-A0A535YMT8-F1
#
_cell.length_a   1.000
_cell.length_b   1.000
_cell.length_c   1.000
_cell.angle_alpha   90.00
_cell.angle_beta   90.00
_cell.angle_gamma   90.00
#
_symmetry.space_group_name_H-M   'P 1'
#
loop_
_entity.id
_entity.type
_entity.pdbx_description
1 polymer ?
#
loop_
_entity_poly.entity_id
_entity_poly.type
_entity_poly.pdbx_seq_one_letter_code
_entity_poly.pdbx_strand_id
1 'polypeptide(L)'
;MNAMNQPDHIPPDHALSSLNQPVEVMRGRHGLERLFGPLPGARHAGVVAYEFELPDSFKPWPGRTLVERTFVLLELGVSFANPCWARHVKPDGTVVDRGAEGSGTWYVDLVTVEQHGDRYIFRDLFIDVVVPMDGRHYRMLDLDEFADAIDDGSLSVEQATDALRRWQRFLDRHLHAGRAPVENWIDFPPAAILPLLELRPFDEPVRWNDREI
;
A
#
# COMPACT_ATOMS: atom_id res chain seq x y z
N MET A 1 -22.94 -35.67 -44.84
CA MET A 1 -23.10 -35.79 -43.38
C MET A 1 -22.02 -34.91 -42.76
N ASN A 2 -22.39 -33.70 -42.34
CA ASN A 2 -21.47 -32.70 -41.82
C ASN A 2 -21.32 -32.89 -40.31
N ALA A 3 -20.08 -33.01 -39.84
CA ALA A 3 -19.76 -32.98 -38.42
C ALA A 3 -19.92 -31.54 -37.90
N MET A 4 -20.80 -31.35 -36.92
CA MET A 4 -20.93 -30.10 -36.18
C MET A 4 -19.80 -30.02 -35.16
N ASN A 5 -18.92 -29.03 -35.31
CA ASN A 5 -18.00 -28.62 -34.25
C ASN A 5 -18.81 -28.11 -33.05
N GLN A 6 -18.61 -28.71 -31.88
CA GLN A 6 -19.00 -28.09 -30.62
C GLN A 6 -18.07 -26.89 -30.35
N PRO A 7 -18.58 -25.76 -29.84
CA PRO A 7 -17.72 -24.68 -29.39
C PRO A 7 -16.99 -25.09 -28.11
N ASP A 8 -15.68 -24.86 -28.10
CA ASP A 8 -14.81 -25.09 -26.94
C ASP A 8 -15.36 -24.35 -25.71
N HIS A 9 -15.62 -25.10 -24.66
CA HIS A 9 -15.93 -24.58 -23.34
C HIS A 9 -14.64 -23.98 -22.75
N ILE A 10 -14.47 -22.67 -22.88
CA ILE A 10 -13.42 -21.93 -22.16
C ILE A 10 -13.80 -21.96 -20.67
N PRO A 11 -12.93 -22.45 -19.76
CA PRO A 11 -13.19 -22.38 -18.33
C PRO A 11 -13.30 -20.92 -17.88
N PRO A 12 -14.28 -20.56 -17.03
CA PRO A 12 -14.52 -19.17 -16.63
C PRO A 12 -13.34 -18.50 -15.89
N ASP A 13 -12.36 -19.27 -15.41
CA ASP A 13 -11.21 -18.75 -14.67
C ASP A 13 -10.13 -18.08 -15.56
N HIS A 14 -10.08 -18.36 -16.86
CA HIS A 14 -9.02 -17.80 -17.73
C HIS A 14 -9.30 -16.39 -18.26
N ALA A 15 -10.56 -15.94 -18.27
CA ALA A 15 -10.92 -14.61 -18.79
C ALA A 15 -10.75 -13.48 -17.75
N LEU A 16 -10.81 -13.80 -16.45
CA LEU A 16 -10.53 -12.83 -15.37
C LEU A 16 -9.02 -12.68 -15.10
N SER A 17 -8.22 -13.68 -15.48
CA SER A 17 -6.76 -13.69 -15.36
C SER A 17 -6.04 -12.74 -16.33
N SER A 18 -6.71 -12.21 -17.36
CA SER A 18 -6.04 -11.40 -18.39
C SER A 18 -5.96 -9.90 -18.09
N LEU A 19 -6.50 -9.44 -16.95
CA LEU A 19 -6.51 -8.01 -16.58
C LEU A 19 -5.46 -7.64 -15.53
N ASN A 20 -5.03 -8.62 -14.73
CA ASN A 20 -4.07 -8.40 -13.65
C ASN A 20 -2.71 -8.99 -14.06
N GLN A 21 -1.69 -8.15 -14.12
CA GLN A 21 -0.33 -8.56 -14.48
C GLN A 21 0.43 -8.94 -13.21
N PRO A 22 1.00 -10.16 -13.08
CA PRO A 22 1.91 -10.48 -12.00
C PRO A 22 3.09 -9.52 -12.00
N VAL A 23 3.53 -9.11 -10.82
CA VAL A 23 4.68 -8.21 -10.62
C VAL A 23 5.49 -8.63 -9.41
N GLU A 24 6.76 -8.25 -9.38
CA GLU A 24 7.60 -8.34 -8.19
C GLU A 24 7.76 -6.96 -7.56
N VAL A 25 7.67 -6.87 -6.24
CA VAL A 25 7.86 -5.62 -5.52
C VAL A 25 9.06 -5.69 -4.59
N MET A 26 9.90 -4.67 -4.62
CA MET A 26 10.90 -4.38 -3.59
C MET A 26 10.43 -3.16 -2.79
N ARG A 27 10.45 -3.24 -1.45
CA ARG A 27 10.16 -2.08 -0.58
C ARG A 27 11.40 -1.63 0.16
N GLY A 28 11.53 -0.34 0.43
CA GLY A 28 12.58 0.21 1.28
C GLY A 28 12.22 1.56 1.88
N ARG A 29 13.17 2.17 2.57
CA ARG A 29 13.10 3.58 3.00
C ARG A 29 13.91 4.46 2.05
N HIS A 30 13.49 5.70 1.86
CA HIS A 30 14.32 6.67 1.14
C HIS A 30 15.66 6.87 1.86
N GLY A 31 16.72 7.10 1.10
CA GLY A 31 18.08 7.23 1.62
C GLY A 31 18.77 5.92 2.04
N LEU A 32 18.05 4.78 2.09
CA LEU A 32 18.64 3.48 2.42
C LEU A 32 18.79 2.61 1.17
N GLU A 33 19.98 2.04 0.97
CA GLU A 33 20.25 1.14 -0.17
C GLU A 33 19.48 -0.19 -0.06
N ARG A 34 19.24 -0.65 1.17
CA ARG A 34 18.64 -1.95 1.45
C ARG A 34 17.17 -1.98 1.02
N LEU A 35 16.78 -3.12 0.45
CA LEU A 35 15.42 -3.42 0.01
C LEU A 35 14.95 -4.75 0.60
N PHE A 36 13.65 -4.84 0.88
CA PHE A 36 12.92 -6.04 1.27
C PHE A 36 12.10 -6.54 0.07
N GLY A 37 12.24 -7.82 -0.25
CA GLY A 37 11.62 -8.46 -1.42
C GLY A 37 12.56 -9.45 -2.11
N PRO A 38 12.18 -9.97 -3.28
CA PRO A 38 10.98 -9.64 -4.04
C PRO A 38 9.70 -10.13 -3.37
N LEU A 39 8.67 -9.30 -3.35
CA LEU A 39 7.36 -9.57 -2.80
C LEU A 39 6.39 -9.90 -3.94
N PRO A 40 5.53 -10.92 -3.79
CA PRO A 40 4.54 -11.26 -4.80
C PRO A 40 3.49 -10.16 -4.90
N GLY A 41 3.13 -9.80 -6.13
CA GLY A 41 2.15 -8.75 -6.39
C GLY A 41 1.40 -8.92 -7.70
N ALA A 42 0.38 -8.07 -7.85
CA ALA A 42 -0.39 -7.94 -9.06
C ALA A 42 -0.62 -6.46 -9.39
N ARG A 43 -0.57 -6.13 -10.68
CA ARG A 43 -0.88 -4.81 -11.21
C ARG A 43 -2.21 -4.82 -11.93
N HIS A 44 -3.04 -3.84 -11.63
CA HIS A 44 -4.25 -3.51 -12.38
C HIS A 44 -4.23 -2.03 -12.75
N ALA A 45 -4.16 -1.73 -14.06
CA ALA A 45 -4.09 -0.37 -14.58
C ALA A 45 -3.02 0.50 -13.89
N GLY A 46 -3.43 1.55 -13.17
CA GLY A 46 -2.56 2.48 -12.44
C GLY A 46 -2.24 2.06 -11.00
N VAL A 47 -2.58 0.84 -10.59
CA VAL A 47 -2.43 0.35 -9.20
C VAL A 47 -1.58 -0.92 -9.18
N VAL A 48 -0.66 -1.00 -8.23
CA VAL A 48 0.02 -2.23 -7.84
C VAL A 48 -0.46 -2.64 -6.45
N ALA A 49 -0.73 -3.93 -6.25
CA ALA A 49 -0.90 -4.53 -4.94
C ALA A 49 0.19 -5.57 -4.72
N TYR A 50 0.69 -5.69 -3.50
CA TYR A 50 1.68 -6.70 -3.12
C TYR A 50 1.44 -7.20 -1.70
N GLU A 51 2.00 -8.37 -1.39
CA GLU A 51 1.79 -9.05 -0.11
C GLU A 51 3.11 -9.45 0.55
N PHE A 52 3.10 -9.42 1.88
CA PHE A 52 4.17 -9.95 2.72
C PHE A 52 3.58 -10.38 4.07
N GLU A 53 4.30 -11.23 4.80
CA GLU A 53 3.87 -11.73 6.11
C GLU A 53 4.62 -11.02 7.24
N LEU A 54 3.89 -10.51 8.24
CA LEU A 54 4.49 -9.92 9.42
C LEU A 54 5.06 -10.99 10.37
N PRO A 55 6.15 -10.71 11.11
CA PRO A 55 6.72 -11.66 12.07
C PRO A 55 5.83 -11.86 13.32
N ASP A 56 6.14 -12.88 14.13
CA ASP A 56 5.33 -13.26 15.31
C ASP A 56 5.40 -12.23 16.46
N SER A 57 6.26 -11.21 16.34
CA SER A 57 6.24 -10.01 17.19
C SER A 57 4.94 -9.21 17.02
N PHE A 58 4.23 -9.42 15.92
CA PHE A 58 2.90 -8.86 15.65
C PHE A 58 1.80 -9.84 16.05
N LYS A 59 0.70 -9.29 16.54
CA LYS A 59 -0.54 -10.00 16.81
C LYS A 59 -1.61 -9.52 15.83
N PRO A 60 -2.25 -10.41 15.04
CA PRO A 60 -3.29 -10.01 14.09
C PRO A 60 -4.56 -9.52 14.81
N TRP A 61 -5.40 -8.77 14.09
CA TRP A 61 -6.79 -8.58 14.51
C TRP A 61 -7.54 -9.93 14.58
N PRO A 62 -8.56 -10.08 15.43
CA PRO A 62 -9.41 -11.27 15.42
C PRO A 62 -9.95 -11.57 14.01
N GLY A 63 -9.74 -12.79 13.53
CA GLY A 63 -10.19 -13.22 12.20
C GLY A 63 -9.30 -12.79 11.03
N ARG A 64 -8.17 -12.13 11.26
CA ARG A 64 -7.17 -11.80 10.23
C ARG A 64 -5.92 -12.66 10.36
N THR A 65 -5.17 -12.80 9.27
CA THR A 65 -3.82 -13.39 9.25
C THR A 65 -2.78 -12.28 9.47
N LEU A 66 -1.50 -12.65 9.52
CA LEU A 66 -0.38 -11.71 9.51
C LEU A 66 0.07 -11.33 8.09
N VAL A 67 -0.67 -11.74 7.05
CA VAL A 67 -0.41 -11.31 5.68
C VAL A 67 -0.95 -9.89 5.49
N GLU A 68 -0.06 -8.95 5.21
CA GLU A 68 -0.42 -7.58 4.87
C GLU A 68 -0.47 -7.43 3.35
N ARG A 69 -1.60 -6.93 2.85
CA ARG A 69 -1.75 -6.51 1.46
C ARG A 69 -1.65 -5.00 1.38
N THR A 70 -0.69 -4.52 0.61
CA THR A 70 -0.44 -3.09 0.40
C THR A 70 -0.75 -2.72 -1.04
N PHE A 71 -1.31 -1.53 -1.23
CA PHE A 71 -1.67 -0.97 -2.53
C PHE A 71 -0.85 0.27 -2.81
N VAL A 72 -0.49 0.50 -4.08
CA VAL A 72 0.24 1.69 -4.51
C VAL A 72 -0.46 2.31 -5.72
N LEU A 73 -0.88 3.57 -5.58
CA LEU A 73 -1.33 4.40 -6.71
C LEU A 73 -0.10 4.92 -7.44
N LEU A 74 0.22 4.34 -8.60
CA LEU A 74 1.49 4.60 -9.31
C LEU A 74 1.66 6.07 -9.74
N GLU A 75 0.58 6.72 -10.18
CA GLU A 75 0.62 8.13 -10.59
C GLU A 75 0.92 9.08 -9.42
N LEU A 76 0.38 8.77 -8.25
CA LEU A 76 0.51 9.60 -7.05
C LEU A 76 1.74 9.21 -6.22
N GLY A 77 2.30 8.01 -6.43
CA GLY A 77 3.32 7.46 -5.55
C GLY A 77 2.82 7.44 -4.12
N VAL A 78 1.66 6.83 -3.89
CA VAL A 78 1.04 6.71 -2.57
C VAL A 78 0.80 5.24 -2.29
N SER A 79 1.42 4.75 -1.22
CA SER A 79 1.27 3.41 -0.66
C SER A 79 0.22 3.44 0.44
N PHE A 80 -0.59 2.40 0.59
CA PHE A 80 -1.56 2.30 1.68
C PHE A 80 -2.02 0.88 1.93
N ALA A 81 -2.36 0.61 3.19
CA ALA A 81 -2.89 -0.67 3.62
C ALA A 81 -3.88 -0.47 4.78
N ASN A 82 -4.77 -1.45 4.98
CA ASN A 82 -5.47 -1.61 6.24
C ASN A 82 -4.67 -2.62 7.08
N PRO A 83 -3.91 -2.18 8.09
CA PRO A 83 -2.93 -3.06 8.72
C PRO A 83 -3.59 -4.28 9.36
N CYS A 84 -3.00 -5.45 9.13
CA CYS A 84 -3.60 -6.72 9.54
C CYS A 84 -3.43 -7.02 11.05
N TRP A 85 -2.67 -6.18 11.77
CA TRP A 85 -2.26 -6.37 13.16
C TRP A 85 -2.88 -5.38 14.14
N ALA A 86 -3.14 -5.88 15.35
CA ALA A 86 -3.69 -5.15 16.49
C ALA A 86 -2.63 -4.66 17.47
N ARG A 87 -1.58 -5.46 17.65
CA ARG A 87 -0.50 -5.19 18.61
C ARG A 87 0.85 -5.62 18.05
N HIS A 88 1.89 -4.88 18.37
CA HIS A 88 3.29 -5.18 18.02
C HIS A 88 4.18 -5.03 19.26
N VAL A 89 5.05 -6.00 19.50
CA VAL A 89 6.10 -5.93 20.52
C VAL A 89 7.43 -5.67 19.84
N LYS A 90 7.95 -4.46 20.00
CA LYS A 90 9.24 -4.05 19.42
C LYS A 90 10.41 -4.78 20.09
N PRO A 91 11.60 -4.83 19.45
CA PRO A 91 12.80 -5.48 20.01
C PRO A 91 13.25 -4.92 21.37
N ASP A 92 12.97 -3.65 21.65
CA ASP A 92 13.27 -2.98 22.93
C ASP A 92 12.23 -3.28 24.04
N GLY A 93 11.22 -4.10 23.74
CA GLY A 93 10.12 -4.43 24.64
C GLY A 93 8.96 -3.43 24.62
N THR A 94 9.06 -2.34 23.85
CA THR A 94 7.97 -1.38 23.68
C THR A 94 6.78 -2.05 23.02
N VAL A 95 5.60 -1.86 23.59
CA VAL A 95 4.34 -2.40 23.04
C VAL A 95 3.59 -1.29 22.34
N VAL A 96 3.28 -1.50 21.07
CA VAL A 96 2.35 -0.68 20.31
C VAL A 96 1.01 -1.42 20.25
N ASP A 97 -0.04 -0.80 20.76
CA ASP A 97 -1.42 -1.29 20.69
C ASP A 97 -2.27 -0.27 19.93
N ARG A 98 -3.05 -0.73 18.95
CA ARG A 98 -3.81 0.14 18.06
C ARG A 98 -5.23 0.45 18.57
N GLY A 99 -5.67 -0.16 19.67
CA GLY A 99 -7.06 -0.03 20.16
C GLY A 99 -8.09 -0.63 19.20
N ALA A 100 -9.33 -0.84 19.63
CA ALA A 100 -10.35 -1.47 18.77
C ALA A 100 -10.64 -0.65 17.50
N GLU A 101 -10.55 0.67 17.61
CA GLU A 101 -10.70 1.66 16.55
C GLU A 101 -9.64 1.53 15.44
N GLY A 102 -8.50 0.91 15.74
CA GLY A 102 -7.41 0.71 14.78
C GLY A 102 -7.75 -0.25 13.64
N SER A 103 -8.72 -1.17 13.85
CA SER A 103 -9.09 -2.21 12.88
C SER A 103 -9.74 -1.66 11.60
N GLY A 104 -10.40 -0.49 11.70
CA GLY A 104 -11.02 0.23 10.59
C GLY A 104 -10.19 1.40 10.07
N THR A 105 -8.89 1.45 10.39
CA THR A 105 -8.04 2.60 10.10
C THR A 105 -6.94 2.23 9.10
N TRP A 106 -6.86 2.97 8.00
CA TRP A 106 -5.84 2.78 6.96
C TRP A 106 -4.60 3.62 7.26
N TYR A 107 -3.44 3.04 6.96
CA TYR A 107 -2.16 3.76 6.92
C TYR A 107 -1.83 4.08 5.47
N VAL A 108 -1.35 5.30 5.22
CA VAL A 108 -1.06 5.81 3.89
C VAL A 108 0.29 6.50 3.94
N ASP A 109 1.22 6.05 3.10
CA ASP A 109 2.58 6.56 2.98
C ASP A 109 2.74 7.25 1.62
N LEU A 110 3.45 8.37 1.59
CA LEU A 110 4.03 8.87 0.36
C LEU A 110 5.25 8.03 -0.01
N VAL A 111 5.38 7.63 -1.27
CA VAL A 111 6.50 6.80 -1.74
C VAL A 111 7.10 7.31 -3.05
N THR A 112 8.35 6.93 -3.32
CA THR A 112 8.89 6.90 -4.69
C THR A 112 8.37 5.67 -5.42
N VAL A 113 8.35 5.77 -6.76
CA VAL A 113 7.97 4.68 -7.66
C VAL A 113 9.07 4.54 -8.70
N GLU A 114 9.79 3.43 -8.65
CA GLU A 114 10.73 3.03 -9.70
C GLU A 114 10.22 1.74 -10.35
N GLN A 115 10.30 1.63 -11.68
CA GLN A 115 9.84 0.46 -12.43
C GLN A 115 10.93 -0.04 -13.39
N HIS A 116 11.20 -1.34 -13.33
CA HIS A 116 12.11 -2.06 -14.21
C HIS A 116 11.41 -3.31 -14.77
N GLY A 117 10.76 -3.18 -15.93
CA GLY A 117 9.95 -4.26 -16.48
C GLY A 117 8.71 -4.54 -15.63
N ASP A 118 8.60 -5.77 -15.13
CA ASP A 118 7.56 -6.25 -14.22
C ASP A 118 7.94 -6.09 -12.73
N ARG A 119 9.14 -5.56 -12.44
CA ARG A 119 9.58 -5.26 -11.08
C ARG A 119 9.35 -3.80 -10.71
N TYR A 120 8.81 -3.58 -9.53
CA TYR A 120 8.63 -2.27 -8.91
C TYR A 120 9.52 -2.12 -7.67
N ILE A 121 10.03 -0.91 -7.44
CA ILE A 121 10.71 -0.53 -6.21
C ILE A 121 9.94 0.66 -5.62
N PHE A 122 9.48 0.50 -4.37
CA PHE A 122 8.81 1.54 -3.61
C PHE A 122 9.64 1.94 -2.41
N ARG A 123 9.91 3.23 -2.25
CA ARG A 123 10.63 3.74 -1.09
C ARG A 123 9.79 4.75 -0.34
N ASP A 124 9.66 4.54 0.96
CA ASP A 124 9.02 5.46 1.88
C ASP A 124 9.62 6.87 1.77
N LEU A 125 8.77 7.90 1.66
CA LEU A 125 9.11 9.32 1.59
C LEU A 125 8.59 10.09 2.80
N PHE A 126 8.62 9.48 3.99
CA PHE A 126 8.37 10.09 5.30
C PHE A 126 6.94 10.56 5.58
N ILE A 127 6.25 11.20 4.63
CA ILE A 127 4.93 11.78 4.87
C ILE A 127 3.87 10.69 4.92
N ASP A 128 3.23 10.57 6.09
CA ASP A 128 2.17 9.58 6.29
C ASP A 128 0.86 10.21 6.79
N VAL A 129 -0.24 9.52 6.52
CA VAL A 129 -1.54 9.85 7.10
C VAL A 129 -2.28 8.60 7.56
N VAL A 130 -2.91 8.72 8.73
CA VAL A 130 -3.81 7.72 9.29
C VAL A 130 -5.24 8.12 8.97
N VAL A 131 -5.96 7.28 8.22
CA VAL A 131 -7.33 7.56 7.73
C VAL A 131 -8.34 6.60 8.35
N PRO A 132 -9.14 7.05 9.34
CA PRO A 132 -10.22 6.26 9.93
C PRO A 132 -11.40 6.09 8.97
N MET A 133 -12.05 4.92 8.99
CA MET A 133 -13.28 4.67 8.21
C MET A 133 -14.57 4.92 8.99
N ASP A 134 -14.48 5.47 10.20
CA ASP A 134 -15.59 5.69 11.13
C ASP A 134 -16.05 7.16 11.22
N GLY A 135 -15.68 7.99 10.23
CA GLY A 135 -16.08 9.39 10.13
C GLY A 135 -15.20 10.37 10.94
N ARG A 136 -14.20 9.89 11.68
CA ARG A 136 -13.21 10.77 12.31
C ARG A 136 -12.29 11.41 11.28
N HIS A 137 -11.75 12.58 11.63
CA HIS A 137 -10.70 13.22 10.84
C HIS A 137 -9.44 12.36 10.75
N TYR A 138 -8.74 12.45 9.61
CA TYR A 138 -7.43 11.83 9.45
C TYR A 138 -6.38 12.54 10.32
N ARG A 139 -5.29 11.84 10.60
CA ARG A 139 -4.12 12.38 11.32
C ARG A 139 -2.88 12.33 10.44
N MET A 140 -2.32 13.50 10.15
CA MET A 140 -1.02 13.63 9.48
C MET A 140 0.12 13.28 10.44
N LEU A 141 1.15 12.63 9.93
CA LEU A 141 2.35 12.22 10.67
C LEU A 141 3.60 12.65 9.89
N ASP A 142 4.71 12.73 10.62
CA ASP A 142 6.09 12.67 10.11
C ASP A 142 6.48 13.75 9.07
N LEU A 143 5.77 14.88 9.10
CA LEU A 143 6.15 16.10 8.36
C LEU A 143 7.47 16.71 8.86
N ASP A 144 7.82 16.49 10.12
CA ASP A 144 9.10 16.85 10.71
C ASP A 144 10.23 15.98 10.14
N GLU A 145 10.05 14.66 10.04
CA GLU A 145 11.03 13.78 9.38
C GLU A 145 11.25 14.17 7.91
N PHE A 146 10.18 14.53 7.19
CA PHE A 146 10.30 15.03 5.82
C PHE A 146 11.09 16.34 5.74
N ALA A 147 10.93 17.24 6.72
CA ALA A 147 11.69 18.49 6.78
C ALA A 147 13.17 18.24 7.12
N ASP A 148 13.44 17.37 8.08
CA ASP A 148 14.81 16.98 8.46
C ASP A 148 15.57 16.35 7.27
N ALA A 149 14.89 15.54 6.47
CA ALA A 149 15.44 14.95 5.25
C ALA A 149 15.82 15.99 4.18
N ILE A 150 15.12 17.13 4.14
CA ILE A 150 15.50 18.26 3.26
C ILE A 150 16.74 18.95 3.82
N ASP A 151 16.77 19.21 5.12
CA ASP A 151 17.84 19.93 5.79
C ASP A 151 19.17 19.15 5.76
N ASP A 152 19.14 17.83 5.89
CA ASP A 152 20.33 16.98 5.82
C ASP A 152 20.77 16.63 4.37
N GLY A 153 19.96 17.03 3.37
CA GLY A 153 20.23 16.84 1.96
C GLY A 153 19.94 15.43 1.43
N SER A 154 19.41 14.52 2.25
CA SER A 154 18.96 13.20 1.80
C SER A 154 17.77 13.29 0.83
N LEU A 155 16.96 14.34 0.95
CA LEU A 155 15.89 14.68 0.02
C LEU A 155 16.18 16.02 -0.66
N SER A 156 16.36 15.99 -1.98
CA SER A 156 16.57 17.23 -2.74
C SER A 156 15.29 18.10 -2.77
N VAL A 157 15.46 19.42 -2.92
CA VAL A 157 14.35 20.36 -3.05
C VAL A 157 13.40 20.00 -4.20
N GLU A 158 13.93 19.47 -5.31
CA GLU A 158 13.14 19.03 -6.45
C GLU A 158 12.24 17.84 -6.08
N GLN A 159 12.82 16.81 -5.45
CA GLN A 159 12.07 15.64 -4.96
C GLN A 159 11.02 16.06 -3.92
N ALA A 160 11.38 16.92 -2.98
CA ALA A 160 10.47 17.40 -1.95
C ALA A 160 9.28 18.17 -2.56
N THR A 161 9.55 19.04 -3.53
CA THR A 161 8.49 19.82 -4.19
C THR A 161 7.55 18.93 -4.99
N ASP A 162 8.06 17.94 -5.72
CA ASP A 162 7.23 16.96 -6.42
C ASP A 162 6.39 16.11 -5.45
N ALA A 163 7.02 15.61 -4.39
CA ALA A 163 6.39 14.87 -3.29
C ALA A 163 5.18 15.62 -2.72
N LEU A 164 5.35 16.89 -2.35
CA LEU A 164 4.25 17.72 -1.83
C LEU A 164 3.11 17.93 -2.84
N ARG A 165 3.43 18.08 -4.14
CA ARG A 165 2.41 18.21 -5.19
C ARG A 165 1.62 16.91 -5.41
N ARG A 166 2.29 15.76 -5.37
CA ARG A 166 1.61 14.45 -5.45
C ARG A 166 0.76 14.21 -4.21
N TRP A 167 1.28 14.54 -3.03
CA TRP A 167 0.54 14.44 -1.78
C TRP A 167 -0.73 15.30 -1.78
N GLN A 168 -0.63 16.57 -2.18
CA GLN A 168 -1.82 17.43 -2.31
C GLN A 168 -2.84 16.84 -3.30
N ARG A 169 -2.39 16.32 -4.45
CA ARG A 169 -3.28 15.66 -5.42
C ARG A 169 -3.96 14.42 -4.83
N PHE A 170 -3.28 13.64 -3.99
CA PHE A 170 -3.89 12.52 -3.28
C PHE A 170 -4.99 13.00 -2.32
N LEU A 171 -4.67 13.98 -1.47
CA LEU A 171 -5.62 14.56 -0.52
C LEU A 171 -6.87 15.09 -1.24
N ASP A 172 -6.69 15.89 -2.29
CA ASP A 172 -7.78 16.50 -3.05
C ASP A 172 -8.67 15.47 -3.76
N ARG A 173 -8.09 14.38 -4.28
CA ARG A 173 -8.86 13.38 -5.04
C ARG A 173 -9.60 12.39 -4.16
N HIS A 174 -9.01 12.00 -3.04
CA HIS A 174 -9.49 10.86 -2.27
C HIS A 174 -10.08 11.25 -0.91
N LEU A 175 -9.57 12.31 -0.28
CA LEU A 175 -9.95 12.68 1.09
C LEU A 175 -10.74 14.00 1.19
N HIS A 176 -10.49 15.00 0.35
CA HIS A 176 -11.03 16.36 0.49
C HIS A 176 -12.08 16.72 -0.58
N ALA A 177 -13.37 16.76 -0.24
CA ALA A 177 -14.47 17.15 -1.15
C ALA A 177 -14.55 18.67 -1.45
N GLY A 178 -13.44 19.39 -1.36
CA GLY A 178 -13.34 20.85 -1.41
C GLY A 178 -12.72 21.44 -0.15
N ARG A 179 -12.83 22.76 0.03
CA ARG A 179 -12.20 23.47 1.17
C ARG A 179 -12.88 23.22 2.52
N ALA A 180 -14.16 22.85 2.52
CA ALA A 180 -14.92 22.59 3.73
C ALA A 180 -14.82 21.10 4.11
N PRO A 181 -14.68 20.77 5.40
CA PRO A 181 -14.75 19.38 5.86
C PRO A 181 -16.10 18.75 5.49
N VAL A 182 -16.06 17.48 5.12
CA VAL A 182 -17.24 16.65 4.86
C VAL A 182 -17.21 15.43 5.79
N GLU A 183 -18.38 14.85 6.03
CA GLU A 183 -18.54 13.70 6.95
C GLU A 183 -17.95 12.40 6.37
N ASN A 184 -17.92 12.25 5.05
CA ASN A 184 -17.44 11.06 4.35
C ASN A 184 -16.26 11.39 3.43
N TRP A 185 -15.34 10.45 3.28
CA TRP A 185 -14.28 10.53 2.26
C TRP A 185 -14.88 10.53 0.86
N ILE A 186 -14.19 11.19 -0.10
CA ILE A 186 -14.67 11.23 -1.49
C ILE A 186 -14.58 9.84 -2.12
N ASP A 187 -13.37 9.26 -2.06
CA ASP A 187 -13.00 8.03 -2.73
C ASP A 187 -11.85 7.38 -1.95
N PHE A 188 -12.17 6.96 -0.72
CA PHE A 188 -11.21 6.29 0.14
C PHE A 188 -11.83 5.10 0.89
N PRO A 189 -11.18 3.91 0.90
CA PRO A 189 -10.05 3.56 0.03
C PRO A 189 -10.44 3.70 -1.45
N PRO A 190 -9.51 4.09 -2.35
CA PRO A 190 -9.85 4.40 -3.73
C PRO A 190 -10.52 3.23 -4.44
N ALA A 191 -11.63 3.45 -5.14
CA ALA A 191 -12.36 2.41 -5.87
C ALA A 191 -11.47 1.66 -6.90
N ALA A 192 -10.39 2.30 -7.34
CA ALA A 192 -9.38 1.71 -8.22
C ALA A 192 -8.70 0.45 -7.66
N ILE A 193 -8.74 0.22 -6.33
CA ILE A 193 -8.15 -0.98 -5.72
C ILE A 193 -9.07 -2.20 -5.76
N LEU A 194 -10.38 -2.02 -5.99
CA LEU A 194 -11.36 -3.11 -5.87
C LEU A 194 -10.98 -4.37 -6.68
N PRO A 195 -10.48 -4.27 -7.93
CA PRO A 195 -10.04 -5.44 -8.70
C PRO A 195 -8.87 -6.21 -8.09
N LEU A 196 -8.09 -5.57 -7.21
CA LEU A 196 -6.95 -6.16 -6.52
C LEU A 196 -7.27 -6.57 -5.08
N LEU A 197 -8.22 -5.89 -4.43
CA LEU A 197 -8.61 -6.14 -3.04
C LEU A 197 -9.26 -7.52 -2.86
N GLU A 198 -10.08 -7.95 -3.82
CA GLU A 198 -10.88 -9.18 -3.73
C GLU A 198 -10.13 -10.44 -4.22
N LEU A 199 -8.89 -10.28 -4.70
CA LEU A 199 -8.12 -11.40 -5.21
C LEU A 199 -7.70 -12.35 -4.08
N ARG A 200 -7.60 -13.64 -4.40
CA ARG A 200 -6.86 -14.61 -3.57
C ARG A 200 -5.41 -14.13 -3.36
N PRO A 201 -4.69 -14.64 -2.34
CA PRO A 201 -3.26 -14.35 -2.18
C PRO A 201 -2.50 -14.54 -3.50
N PHE A 202 -1.54 -13.66 -3.77
CA PHE A 202 -0.84 -13.60 -5.05
C PHE A 202 0.12 -14.79 -5.23
N ASP A 203 0.84 -15.14 -4.17
CA ASP A 203 1.72 -16.31 -4.06
C ASP A 203 1.99 -16.60 -2.57
N GLU A 204 2.93 -17.49 -2.26
CA GLU A 204 3.48 -17.65 -0.91
C GLU A 204 4.12 -16.32 -0.43
N PRO A 205 3.63 -15.72 0.68
CA PRO A 205 4.10 -14.42 1.12
C PRO A 205 5.52 -14.53 1.67
N VAL A 206 6.35 -13.53 1.35
CA VAL A 206 7.68 -13.40 1.95
C VAL A 206 7.54 -12.81 3.35
N ARG A 207 8.13 -13.47 4.34
CA ARG A 207 8.09 -13.03 5.73
C ARG A 207 9.02 -11.85 5.96
N TRP A 208 8.49 -10.77 6.53
CA TRP A 208 9.24 -9.61 6.95
C TRP A 208 10.13 -9.93 8.15
N ASN A 209 11.35 -9.44 8.08
CA ASN A 209 12.35 -9.52 9.13
C ASN A 209 12.64 -8.11 9.63
N ASP A 210 12.48 -7.86 10.93
CA ASP A 210 12.69 -6.53 11.54
C ASP A 210 14.11 -5.96 11.33
N ARG A 211 15.05 -6.79 10.85
CA ARG A 211 16.40 -6.37 10.47
C ARG A 211 16.48 -5.86 9.02
N GLU A 212 15.42 -5.92 8.21
CA GLU A 212 15.48 -5.81 6.75
C GLU A 212 15.24 -4.44 6.13
N ILE A 213 14.83 -3.41 6.87
CA ILE A 213 14.58 -2.06 6.33
C ILE A 213 15.01 -1.00 7.34
#